data_AF-A0A923V9B6-F1
#
_entry.id   AF-A0A923V9B6-F1
#
_cell.length_a   1.000
_cell.length_b   1.000
_cell.length_c   1.000
_cell.angle_alpha   90.00
_cell.angle_beta   90.00
_cell.angle_gamma   90.00
#
_symmetry.space_group_name_H-M   'P 1'
#
loop_
_entity.id
_entity.type
_entity.pdbx_description
1 polymer ?
#
loop_
_entity_poly.entity_id
_entity_poly.type
_entity_poly.pdbx_seq_one_letter_code
_entity_poly.pdbx_strand_id
1 'polypeptide(L)'
;MSSTLEELSRAATSLKISSDLLKNAITQEPQNIELHKALRDGCIQRFEFCIELSWKVSMKILGLETRAPNMAIRDMAQNYLIDDPQIWFDFLLARNKTSQTYAEEVAKAVYLEVEKLIPELEQLVTRLQKIK
;
A
#
# COMPACT_ATOMS: atom_id res chain seq x y z
N MET A 1 10.02 -7.70 -17.44
CA MET A 1 8.91 -8.41 -16.76
C MET A 1 7.60 -7.96 -17.42
N SER A 2 6.44 -8.59 -17.15
CA SER A 2 5.14 -7.99 -17.52
C SER A 2 5.09 -6.55 -16.99
N SER A 3 4.78 -5.58 -17.84
CA SER A 3 4.78 -4.14 -17.53
C SER A 3 3.99 -3.80 -16.26
N THR A 4 2.96 -4.59 -15.97
CA THR A 4 2.08 -4.43 -14.80
C THR A 4 2.75 -4.80 -13.47
N LEU A 5 3.68 -5.77 -13.43
CA LEU A 5 4.43 -6.08 -12.19
C LEU A 5 5.50 -5.02 -11.89
N GLU A 6 6.08 -4.43 -12.93
CA GLU A 6 7.04 -3.33 -12.80
C GLU A 6 6.37 -2.06 -12.27
N GLU A 7 5.11 -1.81 -12.63
CA GLU A 7 4.30 -0.73 -12.06
C GLU A 7 4.09 -0.91 -10.55
N LEU A 8 3.65 -2.09 -10.11
CA LEU A 8 3.49 -2.39 -8.67
C LEU A 8 4.81 -2.27 -7.91
N SER A 9 5.91 -2.78 -8.48
CA SER A 9 7.23 -2.72 -7.85
C SER A 9 7.72 -1.26 -7.69
N ARG A 10 7.48 -0.41 -8.70
CA ARG A 10 7.80 1.02 -8.63
C ARG A 10 6.93 1.75 -7.60
N ALA A 11 5.64 1.43 -7.53
CA ALA A 11 4.73 2.00 -6.53
C ALA A 11 5.16 1.64 -5.10
N ALA A 12 5.48 0.36 -4.85
CA ALA A 12 5.96 -0.12 -3.54
C ALA A 12 7.28 0.57 -3.12
N THR A 13 8.23 0.65 -4.06
CA THR A 13 9.51 1.37 -3.83
C THR A 13 9.26 2.83 -3.48
N SER A 14 8.37 3.49 -4.23
CA SER A 14 8.05 4.89 -4.00
C SER A 14 7.37 5.12 -2.66
N LEU A 15 6.51 4.21 -2.20
CA LEU A 15 5.87 4.28 -0.89
C LEU A 15 6.90 4.19 0.23
N LYS A 16 7.80 3.20 0.15
CA LYS A 16 8.89 3.00 1.11
C LYS A 16 9.76 4.25 1.23
N ILE A 17 10.21 4.80 0.10
CA ILE A 17 11.01 6.04 0.07
C ILE A 17 10.27 7.19 0.75
N SER A 18 8.99 7.42 0.44
CA SER A 18 8.22 8.49 1.08
C SER A 18 8.06 8.29 2.58
N SER A 19 7.85 7.05 3.03
CA SER A 19 7.79 6.73 4.46
C SER A 19 9.13 6.97 5.17
N ASP A 20 10.25 6.60 4.54
CA ASP A 20 11.59 6.83 5.10
C ASP A 20 11.91 8.34 5.18
N LEU A 21 11.51 9.12 4.16
CA LEU A 21 11.65 10.57 4.16
C LEU A 21 10.87 11.21 5.32
N LEU A 22 9.64 10.76 5.58
CA LEU A 22 8.85 11.25 6.72
C LEU A 22 9.53 10.91 8.05
N LYS A 23 9.99 9.67 8.24
CA LYS A 23 10.71 9.25 9.46
C LYS A 23 11.97 10.09 9.70
N ASN A 24 12.71 10.36 8.64
CA ASN A 24 13.90 11.21 8.69
C ASN A 24 13.53 12.66 9.03
N ALA A 25 12.50 13.23 8.41
CA ALA A 25 12.05 14.59 8.70
C ALA A 25 11.57 14.76 10.14
N ILE A 26 10.85 13.77 10.69
CA ILE A 26 10.43 13.75 12.11
C ILE A 26 11.65 13.77 13.04
N THR A 27 12.71 13.04 12.68
CA THR A 27 13.92 12.92 13.50
C THR A 27 14.81 14.16 13.42
N GLN A 28 15.03 14.69 12.22
CA GLN A 28 15.99 15.78 11.97
C GLN A 28 15.39 17.17 12.17
N GLU A 29 14.08 17.32 11.93
CA GLU A 29 13.36 18.59 12.00
C GLU A 29 12.06 18.45 12.81
N PRO A 30 12.13 18.08 14.10
CA PRO A 30 10.93 17.74 14.90
C PRO A 30 9.94 18.91 15.02
N GLN A 31 10.40 20.14 14.92
CA GLN A 31 9.58 21.35 14.94
C GLN A 31 8.89 21.68 13.60
N ASN A 32 9.28 21.02 12.50
CA ASN A 32 8.75 21.31 11.16
C ASN A 32 7.47 20.49 10.87
N ILE A 33 6.43 20.78 11.64
CA ILE A 33 5.16 20.02 11.62
C ILE A 33 4.48 20.04 10.25
N GLU A 34 4.54 21.17 9.53
CA GLU A 34 3.90 21.29 8.21
C GLU A 34 4.61 20.44 7.15
N LEU A 35 5.94 20.31 7.22
CA LEU A 35 6.68 19.36 6.38
C LEU A 35 6.26 17.92 6.67
N HIS A 36 6.13 17.54 7.94
CA HIS A 36 5.72 16.18 8.32
C HIS A 36 4.32 15.86 7.78
N LYS A 37 3.37 16.80 7.88
CA LYS A 37 2.03 16.65 7.32
C LYS A 37 2.06 16.44 5.81
N ALA A 38 2.77 17.31 5.07
CA ALA A 38 2.88 17.18 3.62
C ALA A 38 3.51 15.85 3.18
N LEU A 39 4.55 15.40 3.88
CA LEU A 39 5.17 14.10 3.60
C LEU A 39 4.24 12.93 3.94
N ARG A 40 3.47 13.02 5.04
CA ARG A 40 2.47 12.01 5.41
C ARG A 40 1.36 11.92 4.37
N ASP A 41 0.87 13.04 3.87
CA ASP A 41 -0.14 13.07 2.81
C ASP A 41 0.40 12.41 1.52
N GLY A 42 1.67 12.66 1.20
CA GLY A 42 2.37 11.95 0.13
C GLY A 42 2.44 10.44 0.34
N CYS A 43 2.70 9.98 1.58
CA CYS A 43 2.66 8.55 1.94
C CYS A 43 1.26 7.96 1.74
N ILE A 44 0.21 8.67 2.20
CA ILE A 44 -1.18 8.24 2.09
C ILE A 44 -1.60 8.11 0.61
N GLN A 45 -1.23 9.08 -0.23
CA GLN A 45 -1.53 9.00 -1.66
C GLN A 45 -0.85 7.80 -2.33
N ARG A 46 0.39 7.50 -1.94
CA ARG A 46 1.12 6.32 -2.44
C ARG A 46 0.53 5.02 -1.95
N PHE A 47 0.04 5.00 -0.71
CA PHE A 47 -0.68 3.87 -0.14
C PHE A 47 -1.92 3.53 -0.97
N GLU A 48 -2.72 4.53 -1.38
CA GLU A 48 -3.87 4.31 -2.26
C GLU A 48 -3.48 3.62 -3.58
N PHE A 49 -2.42 4.10 -4.23
CA PHE A 49 -1.93 3.50 -5.48
C PHE A 49 -1.44 2.08 -5.26
N CYS A 50 -0.72 1.82 -4.17
CA CYS A 50 -0.20 0.49 -3.87
C CYS A 50 -1.32 -0.51 -3.62
N ILE A 51 -2.34 -0.15 -2.85
CA ILE A 51 -3.51 -1.01 -2.62
C ILE A 51 -4.22 -1.29 -3.94
N GLU A 52 -4.49 -0.25 -4.73
CA GLU A 52 -5.19 -0.40 -6.00
C GLU A 52 -4.45 -1.28 -7.00
N LEU A 53 -3.13 -1.10 -7.11
CA LEU A 53 -2.29 -1.92 -7.98
C LEU A 53 -2.17 -3.34 -7.46
N SER A 54 -2.06 -3.54 -6.15
CA SER A 54 -1.82 -4.87 -5.56
C SER A 54 -2.86 -5.89 -5.99
N TRP A 55 -4.15 -5.56 -5.83
CA TRP A 55 -5.22 -6.49 -6.17
C TRP A 55 -5.40 -6.62 -7.69
N LYS A 56 -5.28 -5.53 -8.46
CA LYS A 56 -5.39 -5.57 -9.94
C LYS A 56 -4.27 -6.39 -10.60
N VAL A 57 -3.03 -6.16 -10.19
CA VAL A 57 -1.86 -6.86 -10.71
C VAL A 57 -1.92 -8.34 -10.34
N SER A 58 -2.34 -8.65 -9.11
CA SER A 58 -2.52 -10.03 -8.66
C SER A 58 -3.54 -10.78 -9.52
N MET A 59 -4.73 -10.20 -9.75
CA MET A 59 -5.74 -10.84 -10.60
C MET A 59 -5.25 -11.07 -12.02
N LYS A 60 -4.58 -10.06 -12.60
CA LYS A 60 -4.00 -10.17 -13.95
C LYS A 60 -2.96 -11.29 -14.04
N ILE A 61 -2.08 -11.43 -13.05
CA ILE A 61 -1.04 -12.47 -13.03
C ILE A 61 -1.64 -13.86 -12.81
N LEU A 62 -2.66 -13.98 -11.96
CA LEU A 62 -3.40 -15.24 -11.77
C LEU A 62 -4.29 -15.61 -12.96
N GLY A 63 -4.45 -14.73 -13.95
CA GLY A 63 -5.36 -14.95 -15.08
C GLY A 63 -6.84 -14.91 -14.68
N LEU A 64 -7.16 -14.28 -13.56
CA LEU A 64 -8.52 -14.17 -13.02
C LEU A 64 -9.19 -12.88 -13.47
N GLU A 65 -10.51 -12.92 -13.59
CA GLU A 65 -11.33 -11.75 -13.92
C GLU A 65 -11.25 -10.70 -12.80
N THR A 66 -11.04 -9.44 -13.18
CA THR A 66 -10.98 -8.32 -12.24
C THR A 66 -12.40 -7.90 -11.84
N ARG A 67 -12.85 -8.30 -10.64
CA ARG A 67 -14.23 -8.06 -10.20
C ARG A 67 -14.37 -6.92 -9.19
N ALA A 68 -13.80 -7.09 -8.00
CA ALA A 68 -13.85 -6.11 -6.91
C ALA A 68 -12.71 -6.38 -5.91
N PRO A 69 -12.22 -5.36 -5.19
CA PRO A 69 -11.08 -5.50 -4.28
C PRO A 69 -11.31 -6.57 -3.20
N ASN A 70 -12.50 -6.61 -2.59
CA ASN A 70 -12.81 -7.60 -1.55
C ASN A 70 -12.78 -9.05 -2.05
N MET A 71 -13.19 -9.30 -3.30
CA MET A 71 -13.09 -10.64 -3.88
C MET A 71 -11.65 -10.95 -4.25
N ALA A 72 -10.94 -9.99 -4.85
CA ALA A 72 -9.54 -10.15 -5.22
C ALA A 72 -8.63 -10.46 -4.03
N ILE A 73 -8.86 -9.88 -2.84
CA ILE A 73 -8.12 -10.25 -1.61
C ILE A 73 -8.35 -11.73 -1.24
N ARG A 74 -9.58 -12.25 -1.40
CA ARG A 74 -9.86 -13.68 -1.14
C ARG A 74 -9.14 -14.56 -2.15
N ASP A 75 -9.15 -14.18 -3.41
CA ASP A 75 -8.45 -14.91 -4.47
C ASP A 75 -6.93 -14.87 -4.25
N MET A 76 -6.36 -13.73 -3.83
CA MET A 76 -4.95 -13.61 -3.44
C MET A 76 -4.60 -14.58 -2.30
N ALA A 77 -5.45 -14.68 -1.28
CA ALA A 77 -5.25 -15.60 -0.17
C ALA A 77 -5.32 -17.08 -0.60
N GLN A 78 -6.32 -17.45 -1.40
CA GLN A 78 -6.50 -18.81 -1.92
C GLN A 78 -5.33 -19.28 -2.79
N ASN A 79 -4.65 -18.33 -3.45
CA ASN A 79 -3.47 -18.58 -4.27
C ASN A 79 -2.14 -18.33 -3.52
N TYR A 80 -2.17 -18.23 -2.19
CA TYR A 80 -0.99 -18.07 -1.33
C TYR A 80 -0.13 -16.83 -1.66
N LEU A 81 -0.74 -15.79 -2.25
CA LEU A 81 -0.06 -14.52 -2.52
C LEU A 81 0.09 -13.65 -1.27
N ILE A 82 -0.76 -13.88 -0.26
CA ILE A 82 -0.77 -13.17 1.02
C ILE A 82 -1.00 -14.19 2.13
N ASP A 83 -0.41 -13.96 3.31
CA ASP A 83 -0.53 -14.89 4.45
C ASP A 83 -1.70 -14.54 5.37
N ASP A 84 -1.93 -13.26 5.61
CA ASP A 84 -3.00 -12.75 6.45
C ASP A 84 -4.01 -11.96 5.61
N PRO A 85 -5.15 -12.54 5.20
CA PRO A 85 -6.14 -11.80 4.43
C PRO A 85 -6.80 -10.67 5.23
N GLN A 86 -6.85 -10.77 6.56
CA GLN A 86 -7.51 -9.79 7.41
C GLN A 86 -6.78 -8.44 7.36
N ILE A 87 -5.45 -8.44 7.43
CA ILE A 87 -4.67 -7.19 7.34
C ILE A 87 -4.91 -6.48 6.00
N TRP A 88 -5.09 -7.24 4.90
CA TRP A 88 -5.40 -6.68 3.59
C TRP A 88 -6.82 -6.10 3.49
N PHE A 89 -7.80 -6.69 4.19
CA PHE A 89 -9.12 -6.08 4.34
C PHE A 89 -9.06 -4.78 5.16
N ASP A 90 -8.23 -4.75 6.21
CA ASP A 90 -8.04 -3.54 7.01
C ASP A 90 -7.40 -2.42 6.18
N PHE A 91 -6.47 -2.74 5.28
CA PHE A 91 -5.94 -1.77 4.33
C PHE A 91 -7.00 -1.21 3.37
N LEU A 92 -7.92 -2.05 2.88
CA LEU A 92 -9.05 -1.58 2.06
C LEU A 92 -9.96 -0.63 2.85
N LEU A 93 -10.23 -0.93 4.12
CA LEU A 93 -11.00 -0.07 5.00
C LEU A 93 -10.29 1.26 5.27
N ALA A 94 -8.98 1.23 5.51
CA ALA A 94 -8.16 2.43 5.68
C ALA A 94 -8.13 3.28 4.41
N ARG A 95 -8.01 2.65 3.24
CA ARG A 95 -8.08 3.30 1.93
C ARG A 95 -9.41 4.03 1.73
N ASN A 96 -10.52 3.51 2.25
CA ASN A 96 -11.81 4.20 2.14
C ASN A 96 -11.92 5.45 3.05
N LYS A 97 -11.04 5.59 4.04
CA LYS A 97 -10.99 6.75 4.94
C LYS A 97 -10.04 7.84 4.47
N THR A 98 -9.27 7.63 3.40
CA THR A 98 -8.25 8.58 2.94
C THR A 98 -8.84 9.91 2.49
N SER A 99 -10.09 9.94 2.00
CA SER A 99 -10.79 11.18 1.68
C SER A 99 -11.06 12.08 2.90
N GLN A 100 -10.93 11.55 4.11
CA GLN A 100 -11.14 12.24 5.38
C GLN A 100 -9.84 12.69 6.06
N THR A 101 -8.68 12.54 5.39
CA THR A 101 -7.37 12.84 5.98
C THR A 101 -7.07 14.33 6.15
N TYR A 102 -7.97 15.21 5.71
CA TYR A 102 -7.98 16.61 6.15
C TYR A 102 -8.11 16.73 7.68
N ALA A 103 -8.70 15.73 8.34
CA ALA A 103 -8.66 15.60 9.79
C ALA A 103 -7.35 14.92 10.22
N GLU A 104 -6.52 15.65 10.96
CA GLU A 104 -5.19 15.22 11.40
C GLU A 104 -5.17 13.82 12.05
N GLU A 105 -6.14 13.52 12.92
CA GLU A 105 -6.23 12.23 13.60
C GLU A 105 -6.56 11.08 12.65
N VAL A 106 -7.33 11.35 11.59
CA VAL A 106 -7.59 10.37 10.53
C VAL A 106 -6.32 10.13 9.72
N ALA A 107 -5.58 11.18 9.35
CA ALA A 107 -4.32 11.05 8.63
C ALA A 107 -3.27 10.25 9.42
N LYS A 108 -3.15 10.49 10.73
CA LYS A 108 -2.30 9.68 11.62
C LYS A 108 -2.73 8.22 11.64
N ALA A 109 -4.03 7.95 11.83
CA ALA A 109 -4.55 6.59 11.88
C ALA A 109 -4.33 5.83 10.56
N VAL A 110 -4.55 6.49 9.42
CA VAL A 110 -4.26 5.89 8.10
C VAL A 110 -2.77 5.65 7.93
N TYR A 111 -1.90 6.57 8.37
CA TYR A 111 -0.45 6.40 8.26
C TYR A 111 0.07 5.17 9.02
N LEU A 112 -0.54 4.79 10.14
CA LEU A 112 -0.20 3.53 10.82
C LEU A 112 -0.45 2.30 9.93
N GLU A 113 -1.50 2.32 9.10
CA GLU A 113 -1.78 1.27 8.12
C GLU A 113 -0.81 1.32 6.93
N VAL A 114 -0.32 2.51 6.57
CA VAL A 114 0.76 2.67 5.58
C VAL A 114 2.01 1.92 6.02
N GLU A 115 2.43 2.09 7.28
CA GLU A 115 3.63 1.43 7.79
C GLU A 115 3.50 -0.10 7.79
N LYS A 116 2.31 -0.62 8.12
CA LYS A 116 2.00 -2.06 8.06
C LYS A 116 1.97 -2.60 6.63
N LEU A 117 1.52 -1.81 5.66
CA LEU A 117 1.43 -2.24 4.26
C LEU A 117 2.80 -2.48 3.62
N ILE A 118 3.84 -1.71 3.98
CA ILE A 118 5.16 -1.79 3.34
C ILE A 118 5.73 -3.23 3.32
N PRO A 119 5.86 -3.95 4.44
CA PRO A 119 6.36 -5.32 4.43
C PRO A 119 5.43 -6.29 3.67
N GLU A 120 4.11 -6.12 3.76
CA GLU A 120 3.14 -6.93 3.03
C GLU A 120 3.27 -6.78 1.50
N LEU A 121 3.51 -5.55 1.02
CA LEU A 121 3.78 -5.27 -0.40
C LEU A 121 5.06 -5.93 -0.89
N GLU A 122 6.14 -5.86 -0.11
CA GLU A 122 7.42 -6.49 -0.48
C GLU A 122 7.28 -8.00 -0.63
N GLN A 123 6.55 -8.64 0.28
CA GLN A 123 6.23 -10.06 0.20
C GLN A 123 5.36 -10.38 -1.02
N LEU A 124 4.29 -9.61 -1.25
CA LEU A 124 3.41 -9.80 -2.41
C LEU A 124 4.19 -9.69 -3.72
N VAL A 125 5.00 -8.64 -3.89
CA VAL A 125 5.83 -8.45 -5.09
C VAL A 125 6.77 -9.64 -5.30
N THR A 126 7.42 -10.11 -4.23
CA THR A 126 8.31 -11.28 -4.29
C THR A 126 7.58 -12.54 -4.74
N ARG A 127 6.36 -12.78 -4.24
CA ARG A 127 5.56 -13.95 -4.63
C ARG A 127 5.09 -13.86 -6.08
N LEU A 128 4.62 -12.69 -6.50
CA LEU A 128 4.20 -12.45 -7.89
C LEU A 128 5.34 -12.60 -8.90
N GLN A 129 6.58 -12.28 -8.51
CA GLN A 129 7.76 -12.51 -9.35
C GLN A 129 8.03 -14.01 -9.58
N LYS A 130 7.71 -14.88 -8.62
CA LYS A 130 7.92 -16.34 -8.69
C LYS A 130 6.85 -17.10 -9.47
N ILE A 131 5.73 -16.47 -9.78
CA ILE A 131 4.64 -17.06 -10.58
C ILE A 131 4.97 -17.02 -12.09
N LYS A 132 6.03 -16.30 -12.47
CA LYS A 132 6.56 -16.30 -13.84
C LYS A 132 7.54 -17.44 -14.09
#